data_AF-A0A2G9QJQ3-F1
#
_entry.id   AF-A0A2G9QJQ3-F1
#
_cell.length_a   1.000
_cell.length_b   1.000
_cell.length_c   1.000
_cell.angle_alpha   90.00
_cell.angle_beta   90.00
_cell.angle_gamma   90.00
#
_symmetry.space_group_name_H-M   'P 1'
#
loop_
_entity.id
_entity.type
_entity.pdbx_description
1 polymer ?
#
loop_
_entity_poly.entity_id
_entity_poly.type
_entity_poly.pdbx_seq_one_letter_code
_entity_poly.pdbx_strand_id
1 'polypeptide(L)'
;MVNIADPELLENLLRQEGKYPMRTEVDLWKEHRDIRNLPYGPFTEQGHKWYNLRNVLNKKMLKPTEARAYTGSINEVVTDLMERIQEIRSESS
;
A
#
# COMPACT_ATOMS: atom_id res chain seq x y z
N MET A 1 16.96 -17.07 6.37
CA MET A 1 15.69 -16.78 5.66
C MET A 1 14.95 -18.10 5.49
N VAL A 2 13.65 -18.14 5.76
CA VAL A 2 12.81 -19.35 5.59
C VAL A 2 11.70 -18.97 4.62
N ASN A 3 11.45 -19.80 3.61
CA ASN A 3 10.41 -19.57 2.61
C ASN A 3 9.19 -20.44 2.93
N ILE A 4 8.01 -19.81 2.99
CA ILE A 4 6.74 -20.49 3.21
C ILE A 4 5.95 -20.40 1.90
N ALA A 5 5.55 -21.55 1.35
CA ALA A 5 4.77 -21.67 0.12
C ALA A 5 3.54 -22.57 0.29
N ASP A 6 3.11 -22.77 1.54
CA ASP A 6 1.95 -23.57 1.91
C ASP A 6 0.89 -22.67 2.59
N PRO A 7 -0.38 -22.72 2.18
CA PRO A 7 -1.43 -21.85 2.70
C PRO A 7 -1.78 -22.13 4.16
N GLU A 8 -1.73 -23.39 4.62
CA GLU A 8 -2.04 -23.74 6.01
C GLU A 8 -0.97 -23.20 6.96
N LEU A 9 0.30 -23.29 6.57
CA LEU A 9 1.41 -22.67 7.30
C LEU A 9 1.31 -21.14 7.33
N LEU A 10 0.94 -20.50 6.22
CA LEU A 10 0.74 -19.05 6.18
C LEU A 10 -0.42 -18.62 7.10
N GLU A 11 -1.53 -19.36 7.09
CA GLU A 11 -2.65 -19.09 8.01
C GLU A 11 -2.20 -19.16 9.47
N ASN A 12 -1.48 -20.22 9.84
CA ASN A 12 -0.96 -20.38 11.20
C ASN A 12 -0.03 -19.23 11.61
N LEU A 13 0.85 -18.79 10.71
CA LEU A 13 1.71 -17.62 10.91
C LEU A 13 0.88 -16.36 11.18
N LEU A 14 -0.09 -16.07 10.32
CA LEU A 14 -0.92 -14.85 10.42
C LEU A 14 -1.79 -14.85 11.68
N ARG A 15 -2.30 -16.02 12.12
CA ARG A 15 -3.05 -16.15 13.38
C ARG A 15 -2.19 -15.89 14.62
N GLN A 16 -0.90 -16.18 14.53
CA GLN A 16 0.07 -15.97 15.62
C GLN A 16 0.81 -14.63 15.50
N GLU A 17 0.52 -13.84 14.46
CA GLU A 17 1.13 -12.54 14.28
C GLU A 17 0.81 -11.61 15.45
N GLY A 18 1.84 -11.00 16.03
CA GLY A 18 1.68 -10.08 17.14
C GLY A 18 1.04 -8.75 16.71
N LYS A 19 0.68 -7.92 17.70
CA LYS A 19 0.08 -6.58 17.47
C LYS A 19 0.93 -5.67 16.56
N TYR A 20 2.25 -5.87 16.56
CA TYR A 20 3.22 -5.07 15.82
C TYR A 20 4.01 -5.95 14.86
N PRO A 21 3.44 -6.33 13.69
CA PRO A 21 4.19 -7.05 12.68
C PRO A 21 5.42 -6.27 12.24
N MET A 22 6.54 -6.99 12.10
CA MET A 22 7.83 -6.44 11.71
C MET A 22 8.19 -6.98 10.34
N ARG A 23 8.59 -6.08 9.44
CA ARG A 23 9.07 -6.43 8.10
C ARG A 23 10.59 -6.32 8.05
N THR A 24 11.20 -6.93 7.04
CA THR A 24 12.61 -6.65 6.71
C THR A 24 12.78 -5.15 6.51
N GLU A 25 13.80 -4.59 7.13
CA GLU A 25 14.10 -3.16 7.01
C GLU A 25 14.55 -2.82 5.59
N VAL A 26 14.09 -1.66 5.11
CA VAL A 26 14.44 -1.14 3.79
C VAL A 26 15.25 0.12 3.97
N ASP A 27 16.54 -0.06 4.24
CA ASP A 27 17.44 0.98 4.77
C ASP A 27 17.55 2.20 3.84
N LEU A 28 17.62 1.99 2.52
CA LEU A 28 17.77 3.07 1.53
C LEU A 28 16.64 4.12 1.59
N TRP A 29 15.41 3.69 1.88
CA TRP A 29 14.26 4.61 1.92
C TRP A 29 14.22 5.43 3.20
N LYS A 30 14.72 4.86 4.31
CA LYS A 30 14.89 5.59 5.57
C LYS A 30 16.03 6.60 5.46
N GLU A 31 17.18 6.17 4.93
CA GLU A 31 18.35 7.02 4.71
C GLU A 31 18.01 8.24 3.84
N HIS A 32 17.31 8.03 2.72
CA HIS A 32 16.86 9.14 1.87
C HIS A 32 16.01 10.16 2.65
N ARG A 33 15.11 9.69 3.50
CA ARG A 33 14.26 10.56 4.32
C ARG A 33 15.07 11.32 5.36
N ASP A 34 16.05 10.67 5.98
CA ASP A 34 16.93 11.31 6.95
C ASP A 34 17.75 12.44 6.31
N ILE A 35 18.40 12.15 5.18
CA ILE A 35 19.19 13.13 4.42
C ILE A 35 18.34 14.35 4.03
N ARG A 36 17.05 14.13 3.73
CA ARG A 36 16.11 15.17 3.29
C ARG A 36 15.28 15.77 4.43
N ASN A 37 15.48 15.34 5.66
CA ASN A 37 14.66 15.71 6.82
C ASN A 37 13.15 15.53 6.57
N LEU A 38 12.76 14.40 5.96
CA LEU A 38 11.38 14.04 5.67
C LEU A 38 10.82 13.09 6.73
N PRO A 39 9.52 13.21 7.08
CA PRO A 39 8.90 12.28 8.01
C PRO A 39 8.82 10.86 7.42
N TYR A 40 8.78 9.88 8.31
CA TYR A 40 8.58 8.49 7.95
C TYR A 40 7.08 8.17 7.81
N GLY A 41 6.77 7.17 6.99
CA GLY A 41 5.40 6.70 6.75
C GLY A 41 5.19 5.23 7.13
N PRO A 42 3.99 4.68 6.90
CA PRO A 42 3.68 3.28 7.24
C PRO A 42 4.59 2.24 6.61
N PHE A 43 5.28 2.56 5.52
CA PHE A 43 6.25 1.68 4.89
C PHE A 43 7.60 1.70 5.60
N THR A 44 8.03 2.88 6.08
CA THR A 44 9.35 3.11 6.68
C THR A 44 9.33 3.12 8.21
N GLU A 45 8.17 3.05 8.85
CA GLU A 45 8.04 2.84 10.30
C GLU A 45 7.80 1.37 10.64
N GLN A 46 8.18 0.99 11.85
CA GLN A 46 7.90 -0.32 12.44
C GLN A 46 7.32 -0.19 13.86
N GLY A 47 6.94 -1.32 14.46
CA GLY A 47 6.56 -1.37 15.86
C GLY A 47 5.34 -0.50 16.21
N HIS A 48 5.41 0.17 17.36
CA HIS A 48 4.32 1.02 17.85
C HIS A 48 4.07 2.27 16.97
N LYS A 49 5.14 2.88 16.42
CA LYS A 49 5.01 4.05 15.53
C LYS A 49 4.24 3.69 14.26
N TRP A 50 4.60 2.57 13.63
CA TRP A 50 3.87 2.01 12.50
C TRP A 50 2.39 1.78 12.82
N TYR A 51 2.12 1.15 13.97
CA TYR A 51 0.75 0.83 14.38
C TYR A 51 -0.13 2.08 14.52
N ASN A 52 0.42 3.15 15.11
CA ASN A 52 -0.30 4.42 15.25
C ASN A 52 -0.61 5.06 13.89
N LEU A 53 0.37 5.12 12.99
CA LEU A 53 0.15 5.61 11.62
C LEU A 53 -0.90 4.78 10.90
N ARG A 54 -0.79 3.44 10.96
CA ARG A 54 -1.68 2.53 10.28
C ARG A 54 -3.11 2.62 10.80
N ASN A 55 -3.30 2.74 12.11
CA ASN A 55 -4.62 2.91 12.72
C ASN A 55 -5.36 4.15 12.27
N VAL A 56 -4.65 5.26 12.09
CA VAL A 56 -5.25 6.52 11.61
C VAL A 56 -5.60 6.38 10.12
N LEU A 57 -4.65 5.93 9.30
CA LEU A 57 -4.82 5.85 7.86
C LEU A 57 -5.87 4.81 7.43
N ASN A 58 -5.94 3.65 8.10
CA ASN A 58 -6.93 2.61 7.79
C ASN A 58 -8.37 3.15 7.85
N LYS A 59 -8.65 4.12 8.74
CA LYS A 59 -9.98 4.72 8.88
C LYS A 59 -10.41 5.50 7.65
N LYS A 60 -9.47 5.98 6.84
CA LYS A 60 -9.73 6.82 5.66
C LYS A 60 -9.46 6.10 4.34
N MET A 61 -8.50 5.18 4.32
CA MET A 61 -8.08 4.54 3.08
C MET A 61 -8.70 3.15 2.87
N LEU A 62 -8.94 2.38 3.94
CA LEU A 62 -9.32 0.95 3.82
C LEU A 62 -10.75 0.64 4.23
N LYS A 63 -11.45 1.59 4.87
CA LYS A 63 -12.89 1.40 5.14
C LYS A 63 -13.66 1.49 3.83
N PRO A 64 -14.52 0.50 3.49
CA PRO A 64 -15.27 0.53 2.22
C PRO A 64 -16.07 1.82 2.01
N THR A 65 -16.65 2.38 3.07
CA THR A 65 -17.42 3.62 3.00
C THR A 65 -16.57 4.83 2.61
N GLU A 66 -15.32 4.88 3.07
CA GLU A 66 -14.41 6.00 2.82
C GLU A 66 -13.68 5.78 1.48
N ALA A 67 -13.29 4.54 1.18
CA ALA A 67 -12.67 4.18 -0.10
C ALA A 67 -13.57 4.50 -1.30
N ARG A 68 -14.90 4.41 -1.14
CA ARG A 68 -15.86 4.82 -2.18
C ARG A 68 -15.76 6.28 -2.58
N ALA A 69 -15.27 7.17 -1.71
CA ALA A 69 -15.12 8.58 -2.07
C ALA A 69 -14.12 8.78 -3.22
N TYR A 70 -13.19 7.86 -3.42
CA TYR A 70 -12.19 7.94 -4.49
C TYR A 70 -12.68 7.38 -5.84
N THR A 71 -13.83 6.70 -5.89
CA THR A 71 -14.25 6.00 -7.12
C THR A 71 -14.57 6.96 -8.25
N GLY A 72 -15.11 8.14 -7.97
CA GLY A 72 -15.41 9.15 -8.99
C GLY A 72 -14.15 9.54 -9.76
N SER A 73 -13.18 10.13 -9.06
CA SER A 73 -11.92 10.58 -9.67
C SER A 73 -11.11 9.46 -10.31
N ILE A 74 -11.10 8.25 -9.72
CA ILE A 74 -10.43 7.10 -10.35
C ILE A 74 -11.12 6.71 -11.65
N ASN A 75 -12.45 6.65 -11.67
CA ASN A 75 -13.21 6.26 -12.86
C ASN A 75 -13.05 7.29 -13.99
N GLU A 76 -13.01 8.59 -13.67
CA GLU A 76 -12.74 9.63 -14.67
C GLU A 76 -11.42 9.39 -15.39
N VAL A 77 -10.32 9.23 -14.63
CA VAL A 77 -9.00 8.96 -15.22
C VAL A 77 -8.97 7.65 -16.02
N VAL A 78 -9.68 6.62 -15.56
CA VAL A 78 -9.78 5.34 -16.29
C VAL A 78 -10.56 5.52 -17.60
N THR A 79 -11.64 6.29 -17.60
CA THR A 79 -12.40 6.60 -18.83
C THR A 79 -11.51 7.35 -19.83
N ASP A 80 -10.83 8.41 -19.41
CA ASP A 80 -9.93 9.18 -20.27
C ASP A 80 -8.82 8.28 -20.87
N LEU A 81 -8.26 7.38 -20.06
CA LEU A 81 -7.27 6.41 -20.52
C LEU A 81 -7.85 5.46 -21.58
N MET A 82 -9.07 4.97 -21.39
CA MET A 82 -9.73 4.07 -22.33
C MET A 82 -10.01 4.77 -23.66
N GLU A 83 -10.49 6.01 -23.62
CA GLU A 83 -10.69 6.84 -24.83
C GLU A 83 -9.37 7.01 -25.58
N ARG A 84 -8.30 7.38 -24.88
CA ARG A 84 -6.98 7.54 -25.49
C ARG A 84 -6.47 6.25 -26.14
N ILE A 85 -6.70 5.11 -25.52
CA ILE A 85 -6.32 3.80 -26.10
C ILE A 85 -7.10 3.55 -27.40
N GLN A 86 -8.38 3.90 -27.47
CA GLN A 86 -9.18 3.71 -28.69
C GLN A 86 -8.72 4.63 -29.83
N GLU A 87 -8.42 5.89 -29.53
CA GLU A 87 -7.86 6.83 -30.52
C GLU A 87 -6.58 6.27 -31.14
N ILE A 88 -5.61 5.88 -30.31
CA ILE A 88 -4.32 5.34 -30.78
C ILE A 88 -4.52 4.09 -31.66
N ARG A 89 -5.46 3.21 -31.29
CA ARG A 89 -5.78 2.02 -32.09
C ARG A 89 -6.38 2.38 -33.44
N SER A 90 -7.23 3.40 -33.49
CA SER A 90 -7.84 3.88 -34.73
C SER A 90 -6.82 4.57 -35.66
N GLU A 91 -5.84 5.27 -35.10
CA GLU A 91 -4.73 5.87 -35.87
C GLU A 91 -3.74 4.83 -36.42
N SER A 92 -3.66 3.66 -35.78
CA SER A 92 -2.76 2.56 -36.14
C SER A 92 -3.39 1.52 -37.08
N SER A 93 -4.67 1.69 -37.44
CA SER A 93 -5.43 0.82 -38.34
C SER A 93 -5.63 1.48 -39.70
#